data_AF-A0A483AS99-F1
#
_entry.id   AF-A0A483AS99-F1
#
_cell.length_a   1.000
_cell.length_b   1.000
_cell.length_c   1.000
_cell.angle_alpha   90.00
_cell.angle_beta   90.00
_cell.angle_gamma   90.00
#
_symmetry.space_group_name_H-M   'P 1'
#
loop_
_entity.id
_entity.type
_entity.pdbx_description
1 polymer ?
#
loop_
_entity_poly.entity_id
_entity_poly.type
_entity_poly.pdbx_seq_one_letter_code
_entity_poly.pdbx_strand_id
1 'polypeptide(L)'
;MIILPKKALKRDNRYQRDKKRKLCKRRAAIEPIIGHLKSDFRLSRNLLKGQVGDEINVLMAACAWNLRKWLIATAIFLFWQKVGLCMVRSRYFFYCTQ
;
A
#
# COMPACT_ATOMS: atom_id res chain seq x y z
N MET A 1 9.27 21.55 5.94
CA MET A 1 10.67 21.56 5.43
C MET A 1 11.02 20.19 4.86
N ILE A 2 11.32 20.11 3.55
CA ILE A 2 11.74 18.86 2.89
C ILE A 2 13.22 18.62 3.19
N ILE A 3 13.55 17.55 3.92
CA ILE A 3 14.93 17.12 4.14
C ILE A 3 15.34 16.20 2.99
N LEU A 4 16.27 16.66 2.16
CA LEU A 4 16.90 15.87 1.11
C LEU A 4 17.94 14.93 1.71
N PRO A 5 18.12 13.71 1.17
CA PRO A 5 19.22 12.84 1.57
C PRO A 5 20.54 13.49 1.15
N LYS A 6 21.15 14.23 2.08
CA LYS A 6 22.47 14.84 1.92
C LYS A 6 23.43 14.21 2.93
N LYS A 7 24.72 14.22 2.58
CA LYS A 7 25.78 13.82 3.51
C LYS A 7 25.65 14.62 4.81
N ALA A 8 25.93 13.96 5.93
CA ALA A 8 25.87 14.60 7.24
C ALA A 8 26.86 15.77 7.30
N LEU A 9 26.39 16.94 7.74
CA LEU A 9 27.24 18.13 7.84
C LEU A 9 28.08 18.05 9.12
N LYS A 10 29.35 18.48 9.06
CA LYS A 10 30.29 18.45 10.21
C LYS A 10 29.77 19.25 11.43
N ARG A 11 28.92 20.25 11.19
CA ARG A 11 28.25 21.09 12.21
C ARG A 11 27.09 20.42 12.94
N ASP A 12 26.57 19.29 12.46
CA ASP A 12 25.36 18.68 13.04
C ASP A 12 25.68 17.84 14.29
N ASN A 13 24.99 18.13 15.40
CA ASN A 13 25.02 17.28 16.59
C ASN A 13 24.47 15.86 16.27
N ARG A 14 24.91 14.83 17.02
CA ARG A 14 24.48 13.42 16.87
C ARG A 14 22.95 13.30 16.79
N TYR A 15 22.24 13.94 17.72
CA TYR A 15 20.78 13.95 17.77
C TYR A 15 20.14 14.47 16.46
N GLN A 16 20.68 15.56 15.90
CA GLN A 16 20.14 16.15 14.67
C GLN A 16 20.37 15.24 13.46
N ARG A 17 21.52 14.53 13.42
CA ARG A 17 21.80 13.52 12.41
C ARG A 17 20.83 12.35 12.48
N ASP A 18 20.53 11.87 13.68
CA ASP A 18 19.57 10.77 13.88
C ASP A 18 18.14 11.18 13.52
N LYS A 19 17.73 12.41 13.87
CA LYS A 19 16.43 12.95 13.45
C LYS A 19 16.31 13.01 11.92
N LYS A 20 17.33 13.52 11.22
CA LYS A 20 17.37 13.55 9.74
C LYS A 20 17.33 12.13 9.15
N ARG A 21 18.11 11.19 9.70
CA ARG A 21 18.11 9.78 9.27
C ARG A 21 16.75 9.13 9.41
N LYS A 22 16.06 9.32 10.55
CA LYS A 22 14.71 8.79 10.79
C LYS A 22 13.70 9.32 9.76
N LEU A 23 13.78 10.61 9.42
CA LEU A 23 12.90 11.23 8.42
C LEU A 23 13.16 10.70 7.00
N CYS A 24 14.42 10.55 6.59
CA CYS A 24 14.75 9.97 5.28
C CYS A 24 14.33 8.50 5.19
N LYS A 25 14.51 7.70 6.26
CA LYS A 25 14.06 6.29 6.29
C LYS A 25 12.54 6.16 6.10
N ARG A 26 11.76 7.02 6.76
CA ARG A 26 10.30 7.07 6.59
C ARG A 26 9.90 7.43 5.15
N ARG A 27 10.65 8.32 4.49
CA ARG A 27 10.41 8.70 3.09
C ARG A 27 10.76 7.61 2.10
N ALA A 28 11.91 6.96 2.28
CA ALA A 28 12.34 5.84 1.44
C ALA A 28 11.31 4.69 1.42
N ALA A 29 10.55 4.50 2.51
CA ALA A 29 9.48 3.50 2.57
C ALA A 29 8.22 3.89 1.75
N ILE A 30 7.94 5.18 1.56
CA ILE A 30 6.73 5.67 0.85
C ILE A 30 6.99 5.96 -0.64
N GLU A 31 8.22 6.32 -1.00
CA GLU A 31 8.65 6.57 -2.39
C GLU A 31 8.26 5.45 -3.38
N PRO A 32 8.48 4.15 -3.09
CA PRO A 32 8.06 3.08 -4.01
C PRO A 32 6.53 3.00 -4.15
N ILE A 33 5.78 3.23 -3.06
CA ILE A 33 4.31 3.23 -3.09
C ILE A 33 3.80 4.38 -3.98
N ILE A 34 4.37 5.58 -3.83
CA ILE A 34 4.03 6.73 -4.67
C ILE A 34 4.40 6.46 -6.14
N GLY A 35 5.53 5.80 -6.40
CA GLY A 35 5.92 5.35 -7.72
C GLY A 35 4.88 4.41 -8.36
N HIS A 36 4.42 3.41 -7.60
CA HIS A 36 3.34 2.52 -8.04
C HIS A 36 2.03 3.27 -8.28
N LEU A 37 1.63 4.16 -7.38
CA LEU A 37 0.43 4.98 -7.58
C LEU A 37 0.52 5.84 -8.85
N LYS A 38 1.70 6.39 -9.14
CA LYS A 38 1.95 7.22 -10.32
C LYS A 38 1.81 6.44 -11.63
N SER A 39 2.35 5.23 -11.69
CA SER A 39 2.34 4.37 -12.88
C SER A 39 1.03 3.57 -13.02
N ASP A 40 0.62 2.86 -11.97
CA ASP A 40 -0.46 1.88 -12.00
C ASP A 40 -1.85 2.53 -11.86
N PHE A 41 -1.95 3.64 -11.12
CA PHE A 41 -3.22 4.33 -10.84
C PHE A 41 -3.34 5.66 -11.59
N ARG A 42 -2.52 5.85 -12.63
CA ARG A 42 -2.56 7.00 -13.55
C ARG A 42 -2.45 8.36 -12.85
N LEU A 43 -1.92 8.41 -11.62
CA LEU A 43 -1.74 9.63 -10.86
C LEU A 43 -0.76 10.62 -11.55
N SER A 44 0.05 10.13 -12.51
CA SER A 44 0.88 10.99 -13.37
C SER A 44 0.13 11.80 -14.43
N ARG A 45 -1.10 11.43 -14.79
CA ARG A 45 -1.88 12.06 -15.85
C ARG A 45 -3.16 12.60 -15.25
N ASN A 46 -3.13 13.86 -14.80
CA ASN A 46 -4.36 14.52 -14.40
C ASN A 46 -5.11 15.01 -15.64
N LEU A 47 -6.34 14.53 -15.82
CA LEU A 47 -7.24 14.95 -16.90
C LEU A 47 -8.19 16.08 -16.45
N LEU A 48 -8.21 16.38 -15.14
CA LEU A 48 -9.02 17.42 -14.54
C LEU A 48 -8.21 18.72 -14.49
N LYS A 49 -8.85 19.86 -14.75
CA LYS A 49 -8.18 21.17 -14.79
C LYS A 49 -8.13 21.80 -13.41
N GLY A 50 -6.95 22.28 -13.02
CA GLY A 50 -6.75 23.09 -11.81
C GLY A 50 -6.42 22.28 -10.55
N GLN A 51 -6.08 23.00 -9.48
CA GLN A 51 -5.60 22.43 -8.21
C GLN A 51 -6.62 21.48 -7.56
N VAL A 52 -7.92 21.82 -7.64
CA VAL A 52 -9.00 20.96 -7.15
C VAL A 52 -9.03 19.62 -7.90
N GLY A 53 -8.76 19.64 -9.21
CA GLY A 53 -8.69 18.42 -10.01
C GLY A 53 -7.51 17.52 -9.62
N ASP A 54 -6.36 18.12 -9.32
CA ASP A 54 -5.18 17.39 -8.85
C ASP A 54 -5.47 16.68 -7.52
N GLU A 55 -6.13 17.36 -6.59
CA GLU A 55 -6.51 16.81 -5.29
C GLU A 55 -7.48 15.62 -5.44
N ILE A 56 -8.53 15.78 -6.26
CA ILE A 56 -9.51 14.70 -6.50
C ILE A 56 -8.84 13.50 -7.15
N ASN A 57 -7.94 13.70 -8.12
CA ASN A 57 -7.22 12.60 -8.77
C ASN A 57 -6.35 11.80 -7.78
N VAL A 58 -5.64 12.49 -6.89
CA VAL A 58 -4.84 11.85 -5.84
C VAL A 58 -5.71 11.06 -4.87
N LEU A 59 -6.85 11.62 -4.45
CA LEU A 59 -7.80 10.95 -3.55
C LEU A 59 -8.37 9.68 -4.19
N MET A 60 -8.82 9.75 -5.45
CA MET A 60 -9.38 8.60 -6.16
C MET A 60 -8.33 7.50 -6.37
N ALA A 61 -7.10 7.86 -6.74
CA ALA A 61 -6.00 6.90 -6.88
C ALA A 61 -5.68 6.19 -5.56
N ALA A 62 -5.64 6.93 -4.44
CA ALA A 62 -5.45 6.34 -3.11
C ALA A 62 -6.62 5.43 -2.72
N CYS A 63 -7.86 5.81 -3.07
CA CYS A 63 -9.04 5.01 -2.82
C CYS A 63 -9.00 3.69 -3.60
N ALA A 64 -8.67 3.74 -4.89
CA ALA A 64 -8.51 2.56 -5.75
C ALA A 64 -7.42 1.60 -5.23
N TRP A 65 -6.28 2.13 -4.74
CA TRP A 65 -5.25 1.32 -4.10
C TRP A 65 -5.74 0.57 -2.87
N ASN A 66 -6.53 1.25 -2.03
CA ASN A 66 -7.12 0.64 -0.85
C ASN A 66 -8.15 -0.42 -1.23
N LEU A 67 -9.06 -0.12 -2.16
CA LEU A 67 -10.07 -1.08 -2.64
C LEU A 67 -9.44 -2.34 -3.23
N ARG A 68 -8.35 -2.21 -4.00
CA ARG A 68 -7.62 -3.38 -4.53
C ARG A 68 -7.12 -4.31 -3.43
N LYS A 69 -6.61 -3.77 -2.33
CA LYS A 69 -6.16 -4.58 -1.17
C LYS A 69 -7.32 -5.31 -0.51
N TRP A 70 -8.47 -4.64 -0.33
CA TRP A 70 -9.67 -5.28 0.20
C TRP A 70 -10.17 -6.40 -0.71
N LEU A 71 -10.25 -6.16 -2.03
CA LEU A 71 -10.69 -7.16 -2.99
C LEU A 71 -9.80 -8.41 -2.99
N ILE A 72 -8.48 -8.23 -2.95
CA ILE A 72 -7.54 -9.36 -2.86
C ILE A 72 -7.73 -10.12 -1.55
N ALA A 73 -7.85 -9.41 -0.42
CA ALA A 73 -8.07 -10.05 0.88
C ALA A 73 -9.39 -10.84 0.91
N THR A 74 -10.47 -10.28 0.36
CA THR A 74 -11.76 -10.97 0.26
C THR A 74 -11.69 -12.18 -0.67
N ALA A 75 -10.99 -12.08 -1.80
CA ALA A 75 -10.84 -13.20 -2.73
C ALA A 75 -10.06 -14.36 -2.10
N ILE A 76 -8.98 -14.04 -1.36
CA ILE A 76 -8.24 -15.03 -0.56
C ILE A 76 -9.19 -15.62 0.48
N PHE A 77 -9.85 -14.80 1.30
CA PHE A 77 -10.76 -15.29 2.33
C PHE A 77 -11.83 -16.26 1.78
N LEU A 78 -12.48 -15.91 0.67
CA LEU A 78 -13.47 -16.76 0.01
C LEU A 78 -12.86 -18.05 -0.55
N PHE A 79 -11.65 -17.98 -1.10
CA PHE A 79 -10.93 -19.17 -1.56
C PHE A 79 -10.69 -20.15 -0.41
N TRP A 80 -10.22 -19.66 0.74
CA TRP A 80 -10.00 -20.48 1.93
C TRP A 80 -11.31 -21.05 2.50
N GLN A 81 -12.40 -20.29 2.49
CA GLN A 81 -13.72 -20.78 2.88
C GLN A 81 -14.19 -21.93 1.97
N LYS A 82 -13.98 -21.82 0.65
CA LYS A 82 -14.34 -22.88 -0.31
C LYS A 82 -13.50 -24.14 -0.12
N VAL A 83 -12.19 -24.00 0.10
CA VAL A 83 -11.30 -25.14 0.41
C VAL A 83 -11.68 -25.79 1.74
N GLY A 84 -11.93 -25.01 2.78
CA GLY A 84 -12.38 -25.50 4.08
C GLY A 84 -13.72 -26.23 4.01
N LEU A 85 -14.70 -25.69 3.27
CA LEU A 85 -16.00 -26.34 3.04
C LEU A 85 -15.84 -27.66 2.27
N CYS A 86 -14.93 -27.72 1.30
CA CYS A 86 -14.62 -28.95 0.57
C CYS A 86 -14.05 -30.03 1.52
N MET A 87 -13.14 -29.65 2.42
CA MET A 87 -12.54 -30.54 3.42
C MET A 87 -13.54 -31.03 4.48
N VAL A 88 -14.48 -30.17 4.90
CA VAL A 88 -15.57 -30.56 5.81
C VAL A 88 -16.53 -31.52 5.13
N ARG A 89 -16.89 -31.26 3.86
CA ARG A 89 -17.81 -32.13 3.11
C ARG A 89 -17.22 -33.52 2.82
N SER A 90 -15.94 -33.64 2.52
CA SER A 90 -15.26 -34.95 2.40
C SER A 90 -15.19 -35.71 3.71
N ARG A 91 -15.06 -35.02 4.86
CA ARG A 91 -15.08 -35.68 6.19
C ARG A 91 -16.49 -36.18 6.56
N TYR A 92 -17.54 -35.40 6.32
CA TYR A 92 -18.92 -35.87 6.52
C TYR A 92 -19.29 -37.05 5.62
N PHE A 93 -18.77 -37.09 4.39
CA PHE A 93 -18.95 -38.25 3.52
C PHE A 93 -18.35 -39.50 4.16
N PHE A 94 -17.12 -39.41 4.70
CA PHE A 94 -16.43 -40.55 5.33
C PHE A 94 -17.09 -41.03 6.65
N TYR A 95 -17.68 -40.12 7.44
CA TYR A 95 -18.42 -40.48 8.66
C TYR A 95 -19.78 -41.14 8.39
N CYS A 96 -20.32 -41.01 7.18
CA CYS A 96 -21.61 -41.61 6.79
C CYS A 96 -21.43 -42.96 6.06
N THR A 97 -20.20 -43.32 5.67
CA THR A 97 -19.85 -44.61 5.03
C THR A 97 -19.24 -45.63 6.01
N GLN A 98 -19.17 -45.32 7.30
CA GLN A 98 -18.86 -46.25 8.39
C GLN A 98 -20.13 -46.54 9.17
#